data_AF-A0A3M1MHB7-F1
#
_entry.id   AF-A0A3M1MHB7-F1
#
_cell.length_a   1.000
_cell.length_b   1.000
_cell.length_c   1.000
_cell.angle_alpha   90.00
_cell.angle_beta   90.00
_cell.angle_gamma   90.00
#
_symmetry.space_group_name_H-M   'P 1'
#
loop_
_entity.id
_entity.type
_entity.pdbx_description
1 polymer ?
#
loop_
_entity_poly.entity_id
_entity_poly.type
_entity_poly.pdbx_seq_one_letter_code
_entity_poly.pdbx_strand_id
1 'polypeptide(L)'
;MQSVRMEVVPSGTAMQTQFEYVERKGIGHPDTICDGVMEAMAVALAQEYVRTAGRVLHFNVDKGLLVAGQTDPRFGGGRVLEPMRLYVGDRATRAFDGTIIPVGDVIEQAAREWLQTHLPRVDPAKHLIVIDELQPGSAELAAIYAQSTITANDTSVGVGYAPLSETERLVLEAEQFLNSTQVKAELPAIGEDIKVMGVRRDRSLALTVAMALVDAHVASETAYFDCKQQAGELLQDFLSSKMAELDAVEVEINTLDRRGAGAEGVYLTVLGTSAENADSGQVGRGNRVNGLITPCRPMSLEAAAGKNPVSHVGKIYNVLAFHIAQRIVDQVEPVDAASVWLCSRIGYPVDRPWSVTVQVALPPDADAAEIEPLVARVVDERLDHLADLTDQLITQGIPTPATSAT
;
A
#
# COMPACT_ATOMS: atom_id res chain seq x y z
N MET A 1 14.97 -4.33 -27.93
CA MET A 1 13.59 -4.83 -27.88
C MET A 1 13.53 -6.03 -26.98
N GLN A 2 12.85 -5.85 -25.86
CA GLN A 2 12.50 -6.93 -24.95
C GLN A 2 11.51 -7.88 -25.66
N SER A 3 11.62 -9.19 -25.45
CA SER A 3 10.61 -10.12 -25.95
C SER A 3 9.38 -10.01 -25.03
N VAL A 4 8.31 -9.41 -25.56
CA VAL A 4 7.01 -9.32 -24.89
C VAL A 4 6.14 -10.46 -25.39
N ARG A 5 5.54 -11.21 -24.46
CA ARG A 5 4.52 -12.21 -24.79
C ARG A 5 3.15 -11.62 -24.52
N MET A 6 2.40 -11.35 -25.58
CA MET A 6 1.03 -10.86 -25.47
C MET A 6 0.02 -12.01 -25.47
N GLU A 7 -0.96 -11.95 -24.58
CA GLU A 7 -2.11 -12.86 -24.54
C GLU A 7 -3.41 -12.05 -24.60
N VAL A 8 -4.38 -12.51 -25.40
CA VAL A 8 -5.66 -11.82 -25.57
C VAL A 8 -6.73 -12.52 -24.73
N VAL A 9 -7.50 -11.73 -23.99
CA VAL A 9 -8.74 -12.16 -23.34
C VAL A 9 -9.92 -11.35 -23.87
N PRO A 10 -11.15 -11.90 -23.84
CA PRO A 10 -12.32 -11.13 -24.25
C PRO A 10 -12.51 -9.89 -23.36
N SER A 11 -12.93 -8.77 -23.94
CA SER A 11 -13.39 -7.61 -23.17
C SER A 11 -14.45 -7.99 -22.15
N GLY A 12 -14.46 -7.27 -21.01
CA GLY A 12 -15.38 -7.52 -19.90
C GLY A 12 -14.99 -8.70 -19.00
N THR A 13 -14.17 -9.66 -19.43
CA THR A 13 -13.89 -10.89 -18.65
C THR A 13 -13.24 -10.61 -17.28
N ALA A 14 -12.39 -9.58 -17.19
CA ALA A 14 -11.73 -9.20 -15.94
C ALA A 14 -12.58 -8.30 -15.01
N MET A 15 -13.67 -7.72 -15.52
CA MET A 15 -14.54 -6.77 -14.78
C MET A 15 -15.96 -7.32 -14.54
N GLN A 16 -16.36 -8.40 -15.21
CA GLN A 16 -17.74 -8.94 -15.20
C GLN A 16 -17.86 -10.32 -14.56
N THR A 17 -16.99 -10.65 -13.60
CA THR A 17 -17.25 -11.81 -12.75
C THR A 17 -18.54 -11.59 -11.96
N GLN A 18 -19.33 -12.65 -11.76
CA GLN A 18 -20.56 -12.60 -10.94
C GLN A 18 -20.30 -12.25 -9.48
N PHE A 19 -19.05 -12.36 -9.03
CA PHE A 19 -18.64 -11.97 -7.69
C PHE A 19 -17.27 -11.31 -7.72
N GLU A 20 -17.00 -10.45 -6.74
CA GLU A 20 -15.70 -9.82 -6.55
C GLU A 20 -15.50 -9.51 -5.08
N TYR A 21 -14.27 -9.69 -4.61
CA TYR A 21 -13.86 -9.35 -3.26
C TYR A 21 -12.71 -8.36 -3.35
N VAL A 22 -12.81 -7.27 -2.61
CA VAL A 22 -11.77 -6.25 -2.53
C VAL A 22 -11.64 -5.81 -1.07
N GLU A 23 -10.42 -5.77 -0.57
CA GLU A 23 -10.13 -5.23 0.76
C GLU A 23 -9.15 -4.07 0.67
N ARG A 24 -9.32 -3.10 1.57
CA ARG A 24 -8.35 -2.05 1.82
C ARG A 24 -8.14 -1.89 3.32
N LYS A 25 -6.88 -1.89 3.73
CA LYS A 25 -6.43 -1.55 5.08
C LYS A 25 -5.95 -0.10 5.07
N GLY A 26 -6.65 0.77 5.78
CA GLY A 26 -6.42 2.20 5.79
C GLY A 26 -5.15 2.61 6.54
N ILE A 27 -4.86 3.91 6.54
CA ILE A 27 -3.57 4.45 6.98
C ILE A 27 -3.23 4.13 8.46
N GLY A 28 -4.22 4.01 9.34
CA GLY A 28 -4.03 3.63 10.74
C GLY A 28 -4.10 2.13 11.03
N HIS A 29 -4.33 1.28 10.04
CA HIS A 29 -4.31 -0.17 10.25
C HIS A 29 -2.88 -0.64 10.54
N PRO A 30 -2.62 -1.54 11.52
CA PRO A 30 -1.27 -1.94 11.92
C PRO A 30 -0.36 -2.39 10.77
N ASP A 31 -0.87 -3.22 9.85
CA ASP A 31 -0.10 -3.63 8.66
C ASP A 31 0.28 -2.46 7.76
N THR A 32 -0.64 -1.51 7.54
CA THR A 32 -0.39 -0.33 6.70
C THR A 32 0.56 0.65 7.37
N ILE A 33 0.48 0.80 8.71
CA ILE A 33 1.48 1.53 9.49
C ILE A 33 2.86 0.89 9.30
N CYS A 34 2.94 -0.43 9.42
CA CYS A 34 4.19 -1.17 9.26
C CYS A 34 4.77 -0.97 7.85
N ASP A 35 3.97 -1.15 6.80
CA ASP A 35 4.40 -0.90 5.41
C ASP A 35 4.82 0.57 5.20
N GLY A 36 4.03 1.54 5.68
CA GLY A 36 4.30 2.97 5.50
C GLY A 36 5.58 3.44 6.19
N VAL A 37 5.78 3.06 7.46
CA VAL A 37 7.00 3.40 8.20
C VAL A 37 8.23 2.76 7.57
N MET A 38 8.16 1.49 7.18
CA MET A 38 9.32 0.79 6.59
C MET A 38 9.66 1.33 5.19
N GLU A 39 8.66 1.76 4.42
CA GLU A 39 8.89 2.49 3.17
C GLU A 39 9.52 3.87 3.43
N ALA A 40 9.07 4.63 4.42
CA ALA A 40 9.68 5.90 4.81
C ALA A 40 11.15 5.72 5.24
N MET A 41 11.45 4.65 6.00
CA MET A 41 12.83 4.28 6.34
C MET A 41 13.67 3.96 5.10
N ALA A 42 13.11 3.24 4.12
CA ALA A 42 13.82 2.93 2.88
C ALA A 42 14.15 4.19 2.07
N VAL A 43 13.21 5.14 1.99
CA VAL A 43 13.42 6.45 1.33
C VAL A 43 14.51 7.24 2.06
N ALA A 44 14.40 7.37 3.39
CA ALA A 44 15.36 8.11 4.20
C ALA A 44 16.78 7.51 4.11
N LEU A 45 16.90 6.18 4.15
CA LEU A 45 18.18 5.49 3.96
C LEU A 45 18.73 5.68 2.55
N ALA A 46 17.91 5.58 1.51
CA ALA A 46 18.35 5.79 0.14
C ALA A 46 18.92 7.21 -0.05
N GLN A 47 18.24 8.22 0.48
CA GLN A 47 18.68 9.61 0.44
C GLN A 47 19.97 9.83 1.24
N GLU A 48 20.09 9.23 2.43
CA GLU A 48 21.29 9.31 3.25
C GLU A 48 22.51 8.66 2.56
N TYR A 49 22.30 7.54 1.87
CA TYR A 49 23.34 6.89 1.08
C TYR A 49 23.75 7.76 -0.11
N VAL A 50 22.80 8.34 -0.85
CA VAL A 50 23.13 9.27 -1.94
C VAL A 50 23.93 10.47 -1.41
N ARG A 51 23.53 11.04 -0.27
CA ARG A 51 24.23 12.16 0.37
C ARG A 51 25.66 11.81 0.79
N THR A 52 25.88 10.60 1.30
CA THR A 52 27.17 10.19 1.88
C THR A 52 28.11 9.54 0.87
N ALA A 53 27.57 8.72 -0.03
CA ALA A 53 28.32 7.87 -0.96
C ALA A 53 28.10 8.23 -2.44
N GLY A 54 27.27 9.23 -2.76
CA GLY A 54 26.92 9.62 -4.13
C GLY A 54 26.02 8.62 -4.86
N ARG A 55 25.61 7.54 -4.19
CA ARG A 55 24.72 6.49 -4.71
C ARG A 55 24.04 5.76 -3.56
N VAL A 56 22.94 5.08 -3.86
CA VAL A 56 22.33 4.13 -2.92
C VAL A 56 23.30 2.98 -2.65
N LEU A 57 23.41 2.56 -1.39
CA LEU A 57 24.15 1.37 -0.97
C LEU A 57 23.18 0.22 -0.67
N HIS A 58 23.69 -1.00 -0.50
CA HIS A 58 22.83 -2.14 -0.20
C HIS A 58 22.14 -2.00 1.16
N PHE A 59 20.82 -2.09 1.13
CA PHE A 59 19.96 -2.25 2.29
C PHE A 59 18.67 -2.99 1.87
N ASN A 60 17.98 -3.57 2.85
CA ASN A 60 16.60 -4.00 2.78
C ASN A 60 16.06 -3.89 4.22
N VAL A 61 15.02 -3.08 4.39
CA VAL A 61 14.32 -2.88 5.67
C VAL A 61 12.87 -3.36 5.53
N ASP A 62 12.64 -4.44 4.79
CA ASP A 62 11.30 -5.00 4.49
C ASP A 62 10.88 -6.09 5.49
N LYS A 63 11.61 -6.27 6.59
CA LYS A 63 11.31 -7.25 7.66
C LYS A 63 10.90 -6.48 8.92
N GLY A 64 9.74 -5.84 8.84
CA GLY A 64 9.14 -5.06 9.93
C GLY A 64 8.05 -5.83 10.68
N LEU A 65 8.04 -5.72 12.00
CA LEU A 65 6.96 -6.20 12.87
C LEU A 65 6.60 -5.11 13.88
N LEU A 66 5.37 -4.58 13.77
CA LEU A 66 4.75 -3.67 14.72
C LEU A 66 3.99 -4.50 15.74
N VAL A 67 4.56 -4.67 16.93
CA VAL A 67 3.91 -5.33 18.06
C VAL A 67 2.98 -4.34 18.76
N ALA A 68 1.76 -4.80 19.03
CA ALA A 68 0.74 -4.00 19.69
C ALA A 68 1.19 -3.48 21.07
N GLY A 69 0.74 -2.27 21.40
CA GLY A 69 0.85 -1.70 22.75
C GLY A 69 -0.21 -2.27 23.70
N GLN A 70 -0.47 -1.54 24.78
CA GLN A 70 -1.65 -1.74 25.62
C GLN A 70 -2.29 -0.41 25.97
N THR A 71 -3.62 -0.33 25.90
CA THR A 71 -4.40 0.85 26.32
C THR A 71 -5.58 0.45 27.21
N ASP A 72 -6.12 1.44 27.93
CA ASP A 72 -7.34 1.36 28.73
C ASP A 72 -8.32 2.41 28.17
N PRO A 73 -8.98 2.14 27.02
CA PRO A 73 -9.87 3.09 26.36
C PRO A 73 -11.16 3.28 27.15
N ARG A 74 -11.60 4.53 27.30
CA ARG A 74 -12.79 4.87 28.08
C ARG A 74 -13.54 6.02 27.45
N PHE A 75 -14.87 6.00 27.56
CA PHE A 75 -15.66 7.14 27.14
C PHE A 75 -15.19 8.43 27.84
N GLY A 76 -14.90 9.46 27.04
CA GLY A 76 -14.37 10.74 27.50
C GLY A 76 -12.85 10.80 27.69
N GLY A 77 -12.14 9.70 27.41
CA GLY A 77 -10.67 9.66 27.42
C GLY A 77 -10.10 8.55 28.30
N GLY A 78 -9.34 7.66 27.66
CA GLY A 78 -8.56 6.59 28.26
C GLY A 78 -7.09 6.94 28.39
N ARG A 79 -6.24 5.92 28.46
CA ARG A 79 -4.78 6.10 28.55
C ARG A 79 -4.01 4.97 27.91
N VAL A 80 -2.82 5.30 27.44
CA VAL A 80 -1.81 4.31 27.05
C VAL A 80 -1.15 3.73 28.29
N LEU A 81 -1.08 2.40 28.36
CA LEU A 81 -0.43 1.63 29.43
C LEU A 81 0.97 1.17 29.00
N GLU A 82 1.08 0.64 27.77
CA GLU A 82 2.34 0.24 27.16
C GLU A 82 2.46 0.76 25.73
N PRO A 83 3.65 1.23 25.31
CA PRO A 83 3.87 1.65 23.94
C PRO A 83 3.89 0.46 22.96
N MET A 84 3.60 0.76 21.69
CA MET A 84 3.87 -0.13 20.58
C MET A 84 5.38 -0.36 20.42
N ARG A 85 5.77 -1.48 19.82
CA ARG A 85 7.18 -1.79 19.53
C ARG A 85 7.35 -2.15 18.05
N LEU A 86 8.19 -1.42 17.33
CA LEU A 86 8.51 -1.69 15.93
C LEU A 86 9.89 -2.33 15.81
N TYR A 87 9.93 -3.61 15.46
CA TYR A 87 11.16 -4.31 15.11
C TYR A 87 11.51 -4.05 13.66
N VAL A 88 12.74 -3.61 13.41
CA VAL A 88 13.27 -3.31 12.08
C VAL A 88 14.43 -4.26 11.78
N GLY A 89 14.20 -5.28 10.95
CA GLY A 89 15.17 -6.32 10.64
C GLY A 89 15.67 -6.33 9.20
N ASP A 90 16.56 -7.30 8.94
CA ASP A 90 17.24 -7.60 7.67
C ASP A 90 18.58 -6.88 7.48
N ARG A 91 18.78 -6.03 6.44
CA ARG A 91 20.13 -5.58 6.04
C ARG A 91 20.26 -4.07 5.87
N ALA A 92 21.36 -3.50 6.35
CA ALA A 92 21.76 -2.12 6.04
C ALA A 92 23.28 -1.94 6.04
N THR A 93 23.76 -1.04 5.18
CA THR A 93 25.18 -0.68 5.12
C THR A 93 25.48 0.41 6.16
N ARG A 94 26.21 0.07 7.23
CA ARG A 94 26.50 1.01 8.34
C ARG A 94 27.80 1.80 8.18
N ALA A 95 28.61 1.50 7.17
CA ALA A 95 29.83 2.26 6.88
C ALA A 95 30.20 2.16 5.40
N PHE A 96 30.78 3.23 4.87
CA PHE A 96 31.27 3.32 3.49
C PHE A 96 32.52 4.19 3.44
N ASP A 97 33.60 3.70 2.82
CA ASP A 97 34.91 4.38 2.71
C ASP A 97 35.41 5.02 4.03
N GLY A 98 35.30 4.26 5.13
CA GLY A 98 35.72 4.70 6.47
C GLY A 98 34.77 5.68 7.16
N THR A 99 33.69 6.12 6.49
CA THR A 99 32.64 6.95 7.06
C THR A 99 31.55 6.07 7.68
N ILE A 100 31.20 6.34 8.95
CA ILE A 100 30.08 5.68 9.62
C ILE A 100 28.77 6.33 9.16
N ILE A 101 27.78 5.50 8.84
CA ILE A 101 26.44 5.94 8.42
C ILE A 101 25.49 5.71 9.61
N PRO A 102 24.79 6.75 10.09
CA PRO A 102 23.95 6.67 11.29
C PRO A 102 22.61 6.00 11.00
N VAL A 103 22.64 4.73 10.59
CA VAL A 103 21.44 3.97 10.17
C VAL A 103 20.34 4.00 11.23
N GLY A 104 20.70 3.82 12.50
CA GLY A 104 19.74 3.84 13.62
C GLY A 104 18.99 5.16 13.73
N ASP A 105 19.73 6.28 13.73
CA ASP A 105 19.14 7.63 13.82
C ASP A 105 18.23 7.93 12.61
N VAL A 106 18.64 7.49 11.40
CA VAL A 106 17.86 7.69 10.17
C VAL A 106 16.53 6.95 10.23
N ILE A 107 16.53 5.68 10.64
CA ILE A 107 15.28 4.90 10.70
C ILE A 107 14.35 5.38 11.81
N GLU A 108 14.89 5.79 12.96
CA GLU A 108 14.11 6.32 14.07
C GLU A 108 13.44 7.65 13.68
N GLN A 109 14.19 8.55 13.06
CA GLN A 109 13.66 9.82 12.59
C GLN A 109 12.58 9.62 11.50
N ALA A 110 12.80 8.70 10.55
CA ALA A 110 11.81 8.40 9.52
C ALA A 110 10.50 7.84 10.10
N ALA A 111 10.56 6.94 11.09
CA ALA A 111 9.36 6.46 11.79
C ALA A 111 8.62 7.61 12.48
N ARG A 112 9.36 8.49 13.16
CA ARG A 112 8.79 9.64 13.87
C ARG A 112 8.07 10.59 12.92
N GLU A 113 8.70 10.95 11.81
CA GLU A 113 8.12 11.85 10.81
C GLU A 113 6.88 11.26 10.15
N TRP A 114 6.93 9.97 9.80
CA TRP A 114 5.79 9.28 9.21
C TRP A 114 4.60 9.27 10.17
N LEU A 115 4.82 8.88 11.44
CA LEU A 115 3.77 8.87 12.44
C LEU A 115 3.18 10.26 12.71
N GLN A 116 4.02 11.29 12.80
CA GLN A 116 3.55 12.67 13.00
C GLN A 116 2.71 13.18 11.84
N THR A 117 3.03 12.74 10.63
CA THR A 117 2.31 13.14 9.40
C THR A 117 0.97 12.42 9.28
N HIS A 118 0.94 11.13 9.60
CA HIS A 118 -0.21 10.26 9.28
C HIS A 118 -1.09 9.90 10.48
N LEU A 119 -0.54 9.89 11.70
CA LEU A 119 -1.23 9.50 12.94
C LEU A 119 -1.04 10.60 14.01
N PRO A 120 -1.76 11.72 13.92
CA PRO A 120 -1.51 12.92 14.73
C PRO A 120 -1.68 12.70 16.25
N ARG A 121 -2.34 11.62 16.67
CA ARG A 121 -2.55 11.27 18.09
C ARG A 121 -1.46 10.34 18.64
N VAL A 122 -0.65 9.73 17.78
CA VAL A 122 0.47 8.89 18.19
C VAL A 122 1.69 9.80 18.43
N ASP A 123 2.02 10.05 19.71
CA ASP A 123 3.27 10.69 20.09
C ASP A 123 4.41 9.65 19.95
N PRO A 124 5.29 9.74 18.94
CA PRO A 124 6.27 8.68 18.69
C PRO A 124 7.28 8.52 19.83
N ALA A 125 7.54 9.58 20.60
CA ALA A 125 8.48 9.53 21.72
C ALA A 125 7.92 8.79 22.95
N LYS A 126 6.60 8.62 23.03
CA LYS A 126 5.91 7.99 24.16
C LYS A 126 5.22 6.68 23.79
N HIS A 127 4.72 6.59 22.56
CA HIS A 127 3.80 5.54 22.14
C HIS A 127 4.45 4.52 21.20
N LEU A 128 5.70 4.75 20.76
CA LEU A 128 6.46 3.82 19.93
C LEU A 128 7.88 3.63 20.48
N ILE A 129 8.35 2.39 20.49
CA ILE A 129 9.76 2.04 20.66
C ILE A 129 10.25 1.38 19.36
N VAL A 130 11.26 1.96 18.72
CA VAL A 130 11.92 1.37 17.54
C VAL A 130 13.07 0.48 18.00
N ILE A 131 13.12 -0.75 17.49
CA ILE A 131 14.13 -1.75 17.83
C ILE A 131 14.90 -2.08 16.54
N ASP A 132 16.11 -1.55 16.43
CA ASP A 132 17.03 -1.77 15.30
C ASP A 132 17.72 -3.13 15.42
N GLU A 133 17.28 -4.08 14.59
CA GLU A 133 17.87 -5.42 14.43
C GLU A 133 18.64 -5.55 13.10
N LEU A 134 18.90 -4.45 12.39
CA LEU A 134 19.53 -4.48 11.06
C LEU A 134 20.99 -4.94 11.12
N GLN A 135 21.32 -5.91 10.28
CA GLN A 135 22.67 -6.46 10.16
C GLN A 135 23.37 -6.00 8.87
N PRO A 136 24.71 -6.10 8.77
CA PRO A 136 25.40 -5.85 7.51
C PRO A 136 24.92 -6.78 6.39
N GLY A 137 24.81 -6.26 5.16
CA GLY A 137 24.51 -7.03 3.94
C GLY A 137 25.56 -8.10 3.62
N SER A 138 25.18 -9.13 2.83
CA SER A 138 26.19 -10.06 2.29
C SER A 138 27.06 -9.37 1.25
N ALA A 139 28.32 -9.79 1.16
CA ALA A 139 29.28 -9.18 0.25
C ALA A 139 28.85 -9.31 -1.22
N GLU A 140 28.26 -10.44 -1.62
CA GLU A 140 27.81 -10.63 -3.00
C GLU A 140 26.67 -9.68 -3.40
N LEU A 141 25.69 -9.43 -2.53
CA LEU A 141 24.58 -8.52 -2.82
C LEU A 141 25.02 -7.05 -2.72
N ALA A 142 25.93 -6.73 -1.81
CA ALA A 142 26.53 -5.40 -1.74
C ALA A 142 27.32 -5.05 -3.01
N ALA A 143 27.97 -6.05 -3.64
CA ALA A 143 28.77 -5.85 -4.85
C ALA A 143 27.93 -5.41 -6.07
N ILE A 144 26.61 -5.63 -6.10
CA ILE A 144 25.72 -5.17 -7.18
C ILE A 144 25.82 -3.64 -7.35
N TYR A 145 25.88 -2.91 -6.25
CA TYR A 145 25.87 -1.45 -6.22
C TYR A 145 27.21 -0.84 -6.66
N ALA A 146 28.27 -1.65 -6.74
CA ALA A 146 29.58 -1.24 -7.24
C ALA A 146 29.70 -1.36 -8.77
N GLN A 147 28.74 -2.00 -9.44
CA GLN A 147 28.79 -2.29 -10.87
C GLN A 147 28.27 -1.13 -11.72
N SER A 148 28.68 -1.09 -12.99
CA SER A 148 28.15 -0.12 -13.96
C SER A 148 26.70 -0.42 -14.38
N THR A 149 26.31 -1.69 -14.30
CA THR A 149 24.95 -2.15 -14.63
C THR A 149 24.34 -2.71 -13.36
N ILE A 150 23.23 -2.11 -12.94
CA ILE A 150 22.49 -2.60 -11.78
C ILE A 150 21.76 -3.89 -12.18
N THR A 151 22.01 -4.95 -11.42
CA THR A 151 21.40 -6.26 -11.61
C THR A 151 20.33 -6.52 -10.56
N ALA A 152 19.35 -7.34 -10.91
CA ALA A 152 18.29 -7.79 -10.02
C ALA A 152 18.92 -8.54 -8.84
N ASN A 153 18.54 -8.15 -7.63
CA ASN A 153 19.01 -8.78 -6.40
C ASN A 153 18.35 -10.13 -6.12
N ASP A 154 17.28 -10.47 -6.83
CA ASP A 154 16.47 -11.67 -6.62
C ASP A 154 15.77 -12.12 -7.92
N THR A 155 15.18 -13.30 -7.89
CA THR A 155 14.29 -13.85 -8.93
C THR A 155 12.85 -13.74 -8.43
N SER A 156 12.25 -12.57 -8.64
CA SER A 156 10.87 -12.26 -8.22
C SER A 156 9.99 -11.87 -9.41
N VAL A 157 8.67 -11.92 -9.16
CA VAL A 157 7.63 -11.49 -10.10
C VAL A 157 6.90 -10.28 -9.55
N GLY A 158 6.85 -9.21 -10.34
CA GLY A 158 5.97 -8.07 -10.13
C GLY A 158 4.74 -8.15 -11.04
N VAL A 159 3.59 -7.72 -10.53
CA VAL A 159 2.32 -7.79 -11.25
C VAL A 159 1.55 -6.49 -11.08
N GLY A 160 0.94 -6.00 -12.15
CA GLY A 160 0.08 -4.82 -12.13
C GLY A 160 -0.98 -4.90 -13.22
N TYR A 161 -2.04 -4.11 -13.08
CA TYR A 161 -3.17 -4.12 -14.00
C TYR A 161 -3.86 -2.75 -14.05
N ALA A 162 -4.62 -2.52 -15.12
CA ALA A 162 -5.46 -1.34 -15.30
C ALA A 162 -6.66 -1.67 -16.22
N PRO A 163 -7.78 -0.94 -16.11
CA PRO A 163 -8.12 -0.03 -15.01
C PRO A 163 -8.51 -0.80 -13.73
N LEU A 164 -8.72 -0.05 -12.64
CA LEU A 164 -9.44 -0.58 -11.48
C LEU A 164 -10.91 -0.85 -11.86
N SER A 165 -11.48 -1.91 -11.32
CA SER A 165 -12.92 -2.16 -11.37
C SER A 165 -13.68 -1.10 -10.57
N GLU A 166 -14.99 -1.01 -10.78
CA GLU A 166 -15.84 -0.14 -9.96
C GLU A 166 -15.77 -0.51 -8.48
N THR A 167 -15.77 -1.81 -8.14
CA THR A 167 -15.61 -2.28 -6.74
C THR A 167 -14.26 -1.85 -6.16
N GLU A 168 -13.18 -2.03 -6.92
CA GLU A 168 -11.82 -1.65 -6.51
C GLU A 168 -11.74 -0.15 -6.21
N ARG A 169 -12.29 0.67 -7.11
CA ARG A 169 -12.36 2.12 -6.93
C ARG A 169 -13.21 2.50 -5.72
N LEU A 170 -14.42 1.96 -5.56
CA LEU A 170 -15.30 2.33 -4.44
C LEU A 170 -14.73 1.93 -3.08
N VAL A 171 -14.06 0.77 -2.97
CA VAL A 171 -13.38 0.36 -1.72
C VAL A 171 -12.19 1.27 -1.41
N LEU A 172 -11.41 1.65 -2.43
CA LEU A 172 -10.32 2.61 -2.29
C LEU A 172 -10.84 3.98 -1.81
N GLU A 173 -11.85 4.51 -2.50
CA GLU A 173 -12.44 5.81 -2.24
C GLU A 173 -13.18 5.84 -0.89
N ALA A 174 -13.81 4.75 -0.45
CA ALA A 174 -14.47 4.66 0.85
C ALA A 174 -13.51 4.93 2.01
N GLU A 175 -12.34 4.27 2.01
CA GLU A 175 -11.33 4.47 3.04
C GLU A 175 -10.73 5.88 2.95
N GLN A 176 -10.41 6.35 1.75
CA GLN A 176 -9.86 7.69 1.54
C GLN A 176 -10.83 8.79 1.97
N PHE A 177 -12.13 8.61 1.72
CA PHE A 177 -13.18 9.54 2.14
C PHE A 177 -13.26 9.64 3.66
N LEU A 178 -13.34 8.51 4.37
CA LEU A 178 -13.38 8.49 5.84
C LEU A 178 -12.07 8.99 6.49
N ASN A 179 -10.93 8.83 5.81
CA ASN A 179 -9.64 9.38 6.21
C ASN A 179 -9.34 10.79 5.66
N SER A 180 -10.29 11.42 4.97
CA SER A 180 -10.10 12.77 4.43
C SER A 180 -10.12 13.82 5.54
N THR A 181 -9.37 14.90 5.34
CA THR A 181 -9.36 16.05 6.27
C THR A 181 -10.76 16.62 6.51
N GLN A 182 -11.62 16.60 5.48
CA GLN A 182 -13.01 17.06 5.59
C GLN A 182 -13.80 16.21 6.58
N VAL A 183 -13.83 14.89 6.39
CA VAL A 183 -14.59 13.98 7.27
C VAL A 183 -14.02 13.97 8.67
N LYS A 184 -12.69 14.04 8.83
CA LYS A 184 -12.05 14.15 10.16
C LYS A 184 -12.38 15.45 10.89
N ALA A 185 -12.61 16.55 10.16
CA ALA A 185 -13.00 17.82 10.76
C ALA A 185 -14.48 17.80 11.20
N GLU A 186 -15.35 17.15 10.41
CA GLU A 186 -16.78 16.99 10.72
C GLU A 186 -17.02 15.99 11.86
N LEU A 187 -16.32 14.85 11.81
CA LEU A 187 -16.41 13.74 12.77
C LEU A 187 -15.03 13.47 13.39
N PRO A 188 -14.56 14.30 14.34
CA PRO A 188 -13.21 14.18 14.94
C PRO A 188 -13.00 12.91 15.75
N ALA A 189 -14.08 12.20 16.10
CA ALA A 189 -14.00 10.91 16.75
C ALA A 189 -13.50 9.81 15.81
N ILE A 190 -13.55 9.95 14.48
CA ILE A 190 -13.08 8.91 13.56
C ILE A 190 -11.56 8.82 13.62
N GLY A 191 -11.04 7.69 14.13
CA GLY A 191 -9.61 7.35 14.12
C GLY A 191 -9.10 6.96 12.74
N GLU A 192 -7.78 6.94 12.58
CA GLU A 192 -7.12 6.69 11.31
C GLU A 192 -7.17 5.20 10.87
N ASP A 193 -7.43 4.28 11.80
CA ASP A 193 -7.61 2.85 11.52
C ASP A 193 -9.01 2.54 11.00
N ILE A 194 -9.08 2.47 9.68
CA ILE A 194 -10.26 2.10 8.91
C ILE A 194 -9.89 0.94 7.99
N LYS A 195 -10.64 -0.15 8.05
CA LYS A 195 -10.54 -1.28 7.12
C LYS A 195 -11.85 -1.45 6.39
N VAL A 196 -11.80 -1.49 5.06
CA VAL A 196 -12.96 -1.65 4.19
C VAL A 196 -12.85 -2.99 3.48
N MET A 197 -13.88 -3.82 3.63
CA MET A 197 -14.07 -5.05 2.88
C MET A 197 -15.30 -4.89 1.98
N GLY A 198 -15.10 -5.00 0.68
CA GLY A 198 -16.16 -5.00 -0.32
C GLY A 198 -16.43 -6.39 -0.88
N VAL A 199 -17.70 -6.76 -0.88
CA VAL A 199 -18.20 -7.99 -1.51
C VAL A 199 -19.24 -7.59 -2.55
N ARG A 200 -18.88 -7.69 -3.83
CA ARG A 200 -19.82 -7.52 -4.92
C ARG A 200 -20.40 -8.88 -5.31
N ARG A 201 -21.72 -8.92 -5.48
CA ARG A 201 -22.44 -10.02 -6.12
C ARG A 201 -23.32 -9.42 -7.21
N ASP A 202 -23.09 -9.85 -8.43
CA ASP A 202 -23.67 -9.26 -9.63
C ASP A 202 -23.48 -7.73 -9.64
N ARG A 203 -24.57 -6.97 -9.50
CA ARG A 203 -24.58 -5.50 -9.53
C ARG A 203 -24.83 -4.87 -8.15
N SER A 204 -24.72 -5.64 -7.08
CA SER A 204 -24.88 -5.16 -5.70
C SER A 204 -23.57 -5.28 -4.93
N LEU A 205 -23.15 -4.19 -4.29
CA LEU A 205 -21.94 -4.12 -3.47
C LEU A 205 -22.29 -3.97 -1.98
N ALA A 206 -21.84 -4.90 -1.15
CA ALA A 206 -21.89 -4.75 0.30
C ALA A 206 -20.50 -4.39 0.83
N LEU A 207 -20.41 -3.32 1.61
CA LEU A 207 -19.20 -2.89 2.28
C LEU A 207 -19.31 -3.11 3.79
N THR A 208 -18.36 -3.84 4.36
CA THR A 208 -18.12 -3.88 5.80
C THR A 208 -16.95 -2.98 6.14
N VAL A 209 -17.18 -2.00 7.01
CA VAL A 209 -16.16 -1.04 7.46
C VAL A 209 -15.88 -1.27 8.95
N ALA A 210 -14.64 -1.60 9.28
CA ALA A 210 -14.15 -1.52 10.65
C ALA A 210 -13.45 -0.17 10.83
N MET A 211 -13.91 0.64 11.76
CA MET A 211 -13.52 2.03 11.94
C MET A 211 -13.32 2.32 13.43
N ALA A 212 -12.08 2.56 13.84
CA ALA A 212 -11.77 2.94 15.20
C ALA A 212 -12.40 4.30 15.55
N LEU A 213 -13.01 4.43 16.72
CA LEU A 213 -13.39 5.73 17.29
C LEU A 213 -12.46 6.13 18.43
N VAL A 214 -12.06 7.39 18.45
CA VAL A 214 -11.16 7.99 19.44
C VAL A 214 -11.93 8.38 20.68
N ASP A 215 -11.53 7.82 21.80
CA ASP A 215 -12.29 7.80 23.05
C ASP A 215 -12.47 9.17 23.72
N ALA A 216 -11.46 10.05 23.58
CA ALA A 216 -11.48 11.43 24.04
C ALA A 216 -12.58 12.26 23.35
N HIS A 217 -13.06 11.83 22.19
CA HIS A 217 -14.15 12.49 21.45
C HIS A 217 -15.50 11.79 21.63
N VAL A 218 -15.57 10.71 22.40
CA VAL A 218 -16.79 9.90 22.58
C VAL A 218 -17.18 9.89 24.05
N ALA A 219 -18.14 10.73 24.43
CA ALA A 219 -18.53 10.91 25.83
C ALA A 219 -19.36 9.75 26.43
N SER A 220 -19.97 8.91 25.60
CA SER A 220 -20.83 7.80 26.04
C SER A 220 -21.04 6.76 24.93
N GLU A 221 -21.62 5.61 25.27
CA GLU A 221 -22.04 4.61 24.30
C GLU A 221 -23.06 5.16 23.30
N THR A 222 -23.98 6.03 23.73
CA THR A 222 -24.91 6.71 22.81
C THR A 222 -24.15 7.55 21.79
N ALA A 223 -23.20 8.38 22.25
CA ALA A 223 -22.40 9.21 21.36
C ALA A 223 -21.57 8.38 20.36
N TYR A 224 -21.07 7.21 20.78
CA TYR A 224 -20.38 6.27 19.89
C TYR A 224 -21.29 5.83 18.74
N PHE A 225 -22.50 5.36 19.05
CA PHE A 225 -23.43 4.87 18.03
C PHE A 225 -24.00 5.99 17.16
N ASP A 226 -24.17 7.20 17.70
CA ASP A 226 -24.58 8.38 16.93
C ASP A 226 -23.48 8.75 15.91
N CYS A 227 -22.20 8.77 16.33
CA CYS A 227 -21.08 9.00 15.43
C CYS A 227 -20.98 7.90 14.36
N LYS A 228 -21.18 6.63 14.74
CA LYS A 228 -21.20 5.50 13.81
C LYS A 228 -22.29 5.64 12.76
N GLN A 229 -23.49 6.05 13.17
CA GLN A 229 -24.60 6.27 12.26
C GLN A 229 -24.31 7.42 11.30
N GLN A 230 -23.84 8.58 11.79
CA GLN A 230 -23.49 9.73 10.95
C GLN A 230 -22.41 9.38 9.92
N ALA A 231 -21.36 8.66 10.34
CA ALA A 231 -20.32 8.18 9.42
C ALA A 231 -20.88 7.23 8.34
N GLY A 232 -21.81 6.35 8.73
CA GLY A 232 -22.49 5.44 7.82
C GLY A 232 -23.34 6.19 6.79
N GLU A 233 -24.12 7.17 7.21
CA GLU A 233 -24.94 8.02 6.33
C GLU A 233 -24.08 8.82 5.35
N LEU A 234 -23.03 9.49 5.82
CA LEU A 234 -22.09 10.23 4.98
C LEU A 234 -21.42 9.33 3.94
N LEU A 235 -20.94 8.15 4.35
CA LEU A 235 -20.27 7.22 3.46
C LEU A 235 -21.25 6.62 2.44
N GLN A 236 -22.47 6.26 2.86
CA GLN A 236 -23.51 5.75 1.99
C GLN A 236 -23.86 6.78 0.89
N ASP A 237 -24.09 8.03 1.25
CA ASP A 237 -24.38 9.11 0.30
C ASP A 237 -23.22 9.35 -0.67
N PHE A 238 -21.98 9.39 -0.14
CA PHE A 238 -20.78 9.53 -0.96
C PHE A 238 -20.68 8.42 -1.99
N LEU A 239 -20.77 7.16 -1.58
CA LEU A 239 -20.62 6.01 -2.48
C LEU A 239 -21.75 5.91 -3.49
N SER A 240 -23.00 6.14 -3.07
CA SER A 240 -24.14 6.15 -3.98
C SER A 240 -24.00 7.21 -5.08
N SER A 241 -23.35 8.35 -4.79
CA SER A 241 -23.05 9.38 -5.80
C SER A 241 -21.93 9.00 -6.79
N LYS A 242 -21.14 7.96 -6.46
CA LYS A 242 -19.95 7.52 -7.21
C LYS A 242 -20.17 6.22 -7.99
N MET A 243 -21.35 5.61 -7.89
CA MET A 243 -21.71 4.43 -8.67
C MET A 243 -21.86 4.78 -10.16
N ALA A 244 -21.41 3.86 -11.01
CA ALA A 244 -21.50 3.95 -12.46
C ALA A 244 -22.34 2.81 -13.02
N GLU A 245 -21.95 1.56 -12.74
CA GLU A 245 -22.62 0.36 -13.24
C GLU A 245 -23.29 -0.46 -12.13
N LEU A 246 -23.09 -0.17 -10.84
CA LEU A 246 -23.80 -0.89 -9.78
C LEU A 246 -25.27 -0.43 -9.65
N ASP A 247 -26.13 -1.32 -9.18
CA ASP A 247 -27.54 -1.01 -8.87
C ASP A 247 -27.73 -0.60 -7.40
N ALA A 248 -26.88 -1.11 -6.50
CA ALA A 248 -26.91 -0.78 -5.08
C ALA A 248 -25.53 -0.89 -4.42
N VAL A 249 -25.30 -0.04 -3.42
CA VAL A 249 -24.22 -0.17 -2.43
C VAL A 249 -24.82 -0.12 -1.03
N GLU A 250 -24.41 -1.02 -0.15
CA GLU A 250 -24.83 -1.09 1.26
C GLU A 250 -23.60 -0.99 2.15
N VAL A 251 -23.68 -0.21 3.23
CA VAL A 251 -22.58 0.01 4.17
C VAL A 251 -22.97 -0.46 5.58
N GLU A 252 -22.16 -1.35 6.15
CA GLU A 252 -22.23 -1.72 7.57
C GLU A 252 -20.94 -1.33 8.29
N ILE A 253 -21.06 -0.62 9.41
CA ILE A 253 -19.91 -0.17 10.21
C ILE A 253 -19.85 -0.90 11.55
N ASN A 254 -18.65 -1.39 11.92
CA ASN A 254 -18.32 -2.04 13.19
C ASN A 254 -19.36 -3.11 13.59
N THR A 255 -19.44 -4.15 12.78
CA THR A 255 -20.44 -5.24 12.90
C THR A 255 -20.25 -6.12 14.14
N LEU A 256 -19.09 -6.01 14.81
CA LEU A 256 -18.81 -6.69 16.08
C LEU A 256 -19.44 -6.00 17.30
N ASP A 257 -19.90 -4.74 17.15
CA ASP A 257 -20.40 -3.95 18.27
C ASP A 257 -21.62 -4.58 18.95
N ARG A 258 -21.72 -4.40 20.28
CA ARG A 258 -22.82 -4.88 21.12
C ARG A 258 -23.36 -3.74 21.98
N ARG A 259 -24.55 -3.24 21.63
CA ARG A 259 -25.27 -2.24 22.45
C ARG A 259 -25.56 -2.78 23.86
N GLY A 260 -25.38 -1.93 24.86
CA GLY A 260 -25.58 -2.21 26.29
C GLY A 260 -24.38 -2.87 26.97
N ALA A 261 -23.28 -3.13 26.26
CA ALA A 261 -22.06 -3.70 26.83
C ALA A 261 -21.02 -2.63 27.22
N GLY A 262 -21.35 -1.35 27.09
CA GLY A 262 -20.45 -0.25 27.45
C GLY A 262 -19.19 -0.22 26.55
N ALA A 263 -18.06 0.26 27.10
CA ALA A 263 -16.82 0.42 26.34
C ALA A 263 -16.26 -0.92 25.79
N GLU A 264 -16.47 -2.03 26.49
CA GLU A 264 -16.07 -3.38 26.04
C GLU A 264 -16.92 -3.93 24.88
N GLY A 265 -18.03 -3.23 24.56
CA GLY A 265 -18.95 -3.58 23.49
C GLY A 265 -18.70 -2.87 22.18
N VAL A 266 -17.70 -1.99 22.09
CA VAL A 266 -17.55 -1.05 20.97
C VAL A 266 -16.09 -0.91 20.54
N TYR A 267 -15.86 -0.50 19.28
CA TYR A 267 -14.51 -0.30 18.76
C TYR A 267 -13.93 1.07 19.14
N LEU A 268 -13.51 1.19 20.41
CA LEU A 268 -12.98 2.40 21.01
C LEU A 268 -11.45 2.33 21.16
N THR A 269 -10.76 3.45 20.87
CA THR A 269 -9.28 3.56 20.90
C THR A 269 -8.84 4.91 21.50
N VAL A 270 -7.64 4.99 22.05
CA VAL A 270 -7.03 6.21 22.60
C VAL A 270 -6.33 7.02 21.51
N LEU A 271 -5.61 6.34 20.61
CA LEU A 271 -4.71 6.88 19.60
C LEU A 271 -5.29 6.82 18.18
N GLY A 272 -6.47 6.22 17.99
CA GLY A 272 -7.09 6.09 16.67
C GLY A 272 -6.59 4.89 15.85
N THR A 273 -5.86 3.95 16.46
CA THR A 273 -5.37 2.73 15.80
C THR A 273 -5.50 1.50 16.69
N SER A 274 -5.88 0.35 16.13
CA SER A 274 -5.86 -0.94 16.85
C SER A 274 -4.47 -1.40 17.26
N ALA A 275 -3.41 -0.83 16.66
CA ALA A 275 -2.03 -1.12 17.05
C ALA A 275 -1.75 -0.79 18.52
N GLU A 276 -2.56 0.06 19.13
CA GLU A 276 -2.39 0.44 20.53
C GLU A 276 -2.75 -0.67 21.53
N ASN A 277 -3.59 -1.65 21.17
CA ASN A 277 -4.16 -2.59 22.16
C ASN A 277 -4.71 -3.93 21.63
N ALA A 278 -4.87 -4.10 20.31
CA ALA A 278 -5.57 -5.27 19.75
C ALA A 278 -4.73 -6.04 18.72
N ASP A 279 -4.23 -5.35 17.70
CA ASP A 279 -3.66 -5.98 16.52
C ASP A 279 -2.19 -5.59 16.32
N SER A 280 -1.39 -6.55 15.86
CA SER A 280 -0.01 -6.30 15.41
C SER A 280 0.02 -6.15 13.89
N GLY A 281 1.03 -5.45 13.38
CA GLY A 281 1.24 -5.22 11.95
C GLY A 281 2.52 -5.84 11.43
N GLN A 282 2.54 -6.29 10.18
CA GLN A 282 3.75 -6.84 9.56
C GLN A 282 3.87 -6.38 8.10
N VAL A 283 5.10 -6.07 7.69
CA VAL A 283 5.40 -5.69 6.30
C VAL A 283 4.86 -6.74 5.31
N GLY A 284 4.21 -6.27 4.26
CA GLY A 284 3.67 -7.10 3.18
C GLY A 284 2.35 -7.80 3.51
N ARG A 285 1.80 -7.65 4.71
CA ARG A 285 0.49 -8.21 5.09
C ARG A 285 -0.68 -7.26 4.83
N GLY A 286 -0.39 -6.05 4.38
CA GLY A 286 -1.34 -5.03 4.00
C GLY A 286 -1.75 -5.07 2.52
N ASN A 287 -1.92 -3.88 1.97
CA ASN A 287 -2.31 -3.65 0.60
C ASN A 287 -1.18 -3.97 -0.40
N ARG A 288 -1.51 -4.20 -1.67
CA ARG A 288 -0.52 -4.19 -2.76
C ARG A 288 -0.13 -2.75 -3.11
N VAL A 289 0.81 -2.56 -4.05
CA VAL A 289 1.29 -1.22 -4.44
C VAL A 289 0.21 -0.30 -5.02
N ASN A 290 -0.92 -0.86 -5.48
CA ASN A 290 -2.10 -0.10 -5.89
C ASN A 290 -3.04 0.25 -4.72
N GLY A 291 -2.67 -0.06 -3.49
CA GLY A 291 -3.44 0.25 -2.28
C GLY A 291 -4.63 -0.67 -2.01
N LEU A 292 -4.73 -1.82 -2.67
CA LEU A 292 -5.83 -2.77 -2.49
C LEU A 292 -5.34 -4.21 -2.29
N ILE A 293 -6.23 -5.07 -1.81
CA ILE A 293 -6.09 -6.53 -1.78
C ILE A 293 -7.23 -7.08 -2.64
N THR A 294 -6.87 -7.70 -3.77
CA THR A 294 -7.81 -8.05 -4.84
C THR A 294 -7.67 -9.52 -5.23
N PRO A 295 -8.19 -10.46 -4.41
CA PRO A 295 -8.05 -11.91 -4.66
C PRO A 295 -8.65 -12.38 -5.99
N CYS A 296 -9.53 -11.60 -6.62
CA CYS A 296 -10.06 -11.86 -7.96
C CYS A 296 -9.14 -11.38 -9.09
N ARG A 297 -8.02 -10.71 -8.77
CA ARG A 297 -7.00 -10.23 -9.72
C ARG A 297 -5.66 -10.95 -9.49
N PRO A 298 -4.79 -10.96 -10.50
CA PRO A 298 -3.40 -11.32 -10.31
C PRO A 298 -2.71 -10.41 -9.27
N MET A 299 -2.01 -11.01 -8.30
CA MET A 299 -1.26 -10.28 -7.28
C MET A 299 0.12 -10.91 -7.08
N SER A 300 1.12 -10.07 -6.85
CA SER A 300 2.41 -10.50 -6.31
C SER A 300 2.36 -10.57 -4.78
N LEU A 301 2.99 -11.60 -4.20
CA LEU A 301 3.21 -11.71 -2.75
C LEU A 301 4.43 -10.94 -2.27
N GLU A 302 5.20 -10.34 -3.17
CA GLU A 302 6.33 -9.48 -2.81
C GLU A 302 5.84 -8.27 -2.00
N ALA A 303 6.39 -8.12 -0.80
CA ALA A 303 6.23 -6.90 -0.03
C ALA A 303 7.08 -5.80 -0.69
N ALA A 304 6.49 -4.72 -1.19
CA ALA A 304 7.27 -3.66 -1.84
C ALA A 304 7.92 -2.69 -0.83
N ALA A 305 7.22 -2.41 0.28
CA ALA A 305 7.68 -1.51 1.33
C ALA A 305 9.01 -1.96 1.95
N GLY A 306 9.92 -1.02 2.19
CA GLY A 306 11.19 -1.29 2.86
C GLY A 306 12.30 -1.88 1.98
N LYS A 307 11.96 -2.38 0.78
CA LYS A 307 12.95 -2.89 -0.19
C LYS A 307 13.70 -1.72 -0.84
N ASN A 308 14.98 -1.93 -1.16
CA ASN A 308 15.76 -0.90 -1.86
C ASN A 308 15.16 -0.59 -3.24
N PRO A 309 15.18 0.69 -3.66
CA PRO A 309 14.55 1.12 -4.91
C PRO A 309 15.40 0.87 -6.17
N VAL A 310 16.63 0.35 -6.05
CA VAL A 310 17.61 0.30 -7.14
C VAL A 310 17.72 -1.09 -7.77
N SER A 311 17.87 -2.13 -6.95
CA SER A 311 18.11 -3.51 -7.39
C SER A 311 16.95 -4.45 -7.07
N HIS A 312 16.03 -4.07 -6.18
CA HIS A 312 14.98 -4.95 -5.73
C HIS A 312 13.75 -4.95 -6.65
N VAL A 313 13.72 -5.93 -7.54
CA VAL A 313 12.62 -6.16 -8.50
C VAL A 313 11.27 -6.41 -7.83
N GLY A 314 11.20 -7.00 -6.64
CA GLY A 314 9.96 -7.11 -5.86
C GLY A 314 9.29 -5.76 -5.58
N LYS A 315 10.04 -4.65 -5.48
CA LYS A 315 9.49 -3.30 -5.41
C LYS A 315 9.33 -2.69 -6.80
N ILE A 316 10.41 -2.65 -7.56
CA ILE A 316 10.50 -1.95 -8.84
C ILE A 316 9.49 -2.50 -9.84
N TYR A 317 9.41 -3.83 -10.01
CA TYR A 317 8.53 -4.45 -10.99
C TYR A 317 7.06 -4.38 -10.61
N ASN A 318 6.72 -4.38 -9.32
CA ASN A 318 5.33 -4.18 -8.90
C ASN A 318 4.86 -2.77 -9.27
N VAL A 319 5.65 -1.72 -8.98
CA VAL A 319 5.29 -0.35 -9.36
C VAL A 319 5.29 -0.18 -10.89
N LEU A 320 6.32 -0.68 -11.57
CA LEU A 320 6.47 -0.58 -13.02
C LEU A 320 5.33 -1.28 -13.77
N ALA A 321 4.89 -2.46 -13.31
CA ALA A 321 3.82 -3.21 -13.97
C ALA A 321 2.49 -2.44 -13.96
N PHE A 322 2.15 -1.75 -12.87
CA PHE A 322 0.98 -0.86 -12.84
C PHE A 322 1.14 0.34 -13.79
N HIS A 323 2.31 0.96 -13.84
CA HIS A 323 2.58 2.07 -14.78
C HIS A 323 2.49 1.64 -16.25
N ILE A 324 2.97 0.44 -16.58
CA ILE A 324 2.86 -0.13 -17.93
C ILE A 324 1.39 -0.43 -18.26
N ALA A 325 0.68 -1.12 -17.37
CA ALA A 325 -0.72 -1.48 -17.59
C ALA A 325 -1.59 -0.23 -17.84
N GLN A 326 -1.42 0.81 -17.02
CA GLN A 326 -2.14 2.07 -17.19
C GLN A 326 -1.84 2.72 -18.55
N ARG A 327 -0.56 2.82 -18.94
CA ARG A 327 -0.19 3.40 -20.23
C ARG A 327 -0.70 2.61 -21.44
N ILE A 328 -0.76 1.29 -21.34
CA ILE A 328 -1.34 0.46 -22.41
C ILE A 328 -2.80 0.84 -22.61
N VAL A 329 -3.59 0.88 -21.53
CA VAL A 329 -5.01 1.26 -21.58
C VAL A 329 -5.19 2.70 -22.08
N ASP A 330 -4.33 3.63 -21.65
CA ASP A 330 -4.47 5.05 -22.03
C ASP A 330 -4.04 5.36 -23.48
N GLN A 331 -3.13 4.57 -24.07
CA GLN A 331 -2.44 4.93 -25.33
C GLN A 331 -2.67 3.94 -26.48
N VAL A 332 -3.17 2.74 -26.21
CA VAL A 332 -3.31 1.68 -27.20
C VAL A 332 -4.79 1.35 -27.38
N GLU A 333 -5.46 2.02 -28.32
CA GLU A 333 -6.81 1.63 -28.73
C GLU A 333 -6.77 0.31 -29.52
N PRO A 334 -7.75 -0.61 -29.35
CA PRO A 334 -8.93 -0.55 -28.50
C PRO A 334 -8.79 -1.37 -27.19
N VAL A 335 -7.65 -1.27 -26.48
CA VAL A 335 -7.42 -2.06 -25.25
C VAL A 335 -8.29 -1.54 -24.10
N ASP A 336 -9.24 -2.36 -23.64
CA ASP A 336 -10.14 -2.00 -22.52
C ASP A 336 -9.49 -2.21 -21.15
N ALA A 337 -8.60 -3.20 -21.05
CA ALA A 337 -7.90 -3.54 -19.82
C ALA A 337 -6.58 -4.25 -20.13
N ALA A 338 -5.61 -4.12 -19.22
CA ALA A 338 -4.32 -4.79 -19.32
C ALA A 338 -3.88 -5.36 -17.96
N SER A 339 -3.23 -6.52 -17.98
CA SER A 339 -2.48 -7.08 -16.84
C SER A 339 -1.06 -7.39 -17.28
N VAL A 340 -0.08 -7.02 -16.47
CA VAL A 340 1.35 -7.07 -16.80
C VAL A 340 2.09 -7.86 -15.73
N TRP A 341 2.86 -8.86 -16.16
CA TRP A 341 3.78 -9.62 -15.33
C TRP A 341 5.20 -9.37 -15.79
N LEU A 342 6.06 -8.99 -14.85
CA LEU A 342 7.49 -8.84 -15.05
C LEU A 342 8.20 -9.83 -14.14
N CYS A 343 8.95 -10.75 -14.72
CA CYS A 343 9.74 -11.74 -13.98
C CYS A 343 11.22 -11.44 -14.17
N SER A 344 11.94 -11.34 -13.06
CA SER A 344 13.39 -11.15 -13.05
C SER A 344 14.12 -12.49 -12.95
N ARG A 345 15.42 -12.45 -13.18
CA ARG A 345 16.34 -13.50 -12.76
C ARG A 345 17.49 -12.83 -12.02
N ILE A 346 17.82 -13.32 -10.83
CA ILE A 346 18.90 -12.76 -10.02
C ILE A 346 20.20 -12.64 -10.83
N GLY A 347 20.87 -11.48 -10.73
CA GLY A 347 22.10 -11.18 -11.47
C GLY A 347 21.91 -10.71 -12.91
N TYR A 348 20.68 -10.65 -13.43
CA TYR A 348 20.40 -10.04 -14.74
C TYR A 348 20.09 -8.54 -14.58
N PRO A 349 20.33 -7.70 -15.60
CA PRO A 349 20.02 -6.27 -15.52
C PRO A 349 18.55 -6.02 -15.17
N VAL A 350 18.28 -5.06 -14.27
CA VAL A 350 16.92 -4.77 -13.79
C VAL A 350 16.01 -4.29 -14.93
N ASP A 351 16.56 -3.56 -15.90
CA ASP A 351 15.90 -3.08 -17.12
C ASP A 351 15.71 -4.17 -18.20
N ARG A 352 16.18 -5.39 -17.94
CA ARG A 352 16.03 -6.55 -18.84
C ARG A 352 15.37 -7.71 -18.10
N PRO A 353 14.04 -7.66 -17.86
CA PRO A 353 13.32 -8.76 -17.25
C PRO A 353 13.60 -10.09 -17.97
N TRP A 354 13.64 -11.18 -17.22
CA TRP A 354 13.75 -12.51 -17.83
C TRP A 354 12.49 -12.87 -18.62
N SER A 355 11.32 -12.42 -18.16
CA SER A 355 10.07 -12.57 -18.89
C SER A 355 9.19 -11.33 -18.72
N VAL A 356 8.56 -10.91 -19.82
CA VAL A 356 7.48 -9.93 -19.83
C VAL A 356 6.25 -10.60 -20.45
N THR A 357 5.18 -10.70 -19.69
CA THR A 357 3.88 -11.18 -20.19
C THR A 357 2.85 -10.09 -20.00
N VAL A 358 2.09 -9.80 -21.06
CA VAL A 358 1.01 -8.82 -21.05
C VAL A 358 -0.26 -9.50 -21.51
N GLN A 359 -1.28 -9.47 -20.67
CA GLN A 359 -2.63 -9.88 -21.05
C GLN A 359 -3.43 -8.62 -21.37
N VAL A 360 -4.05 -8.57 -22.55
CA VAL A 360 -4.91 -7.46 -22.98
C VAL A 360 -6.34 -7.92 -23.21
N ALA A 361 -7.29 -7.12 -22.73
CA ALA A 361 -8.70 -7.30 -23.03
C ALA A 361 -9.05 -6.51 -24.29
N LEU A 362 -9.53 -7.22 -25.31
CA LEU A 362 -9.84 -6.65 -26.63
C LEU A 362 -11.27 -6.97 -27.07
N PRO A 363 -11.91 -6.03 -27.80
CA PRO A 363 -13.16 -6.29 -28.51
C PRO A 363 -13.02 -7.45 -29.51
N PRO A 364 -14.10 -8.19 -29.81
CA PRO A 364 -14.05 -9.37 -30.69
C PRO A 364 -13.53 -9.13 -32.11
N ASP A 365 -13.62 -7.89 -32.58
CA ASP A 365 -13.25 -7.43 -33.92
C ASP A 365 -11.85 -6.78 -33.99
N ALA A 366 -11.15 -6.66 -32.86
CA ALA A 366 -9.80 -6.10 -32.82
C ALA A 366 -8.74 -7.07 -33.37
N ASP A 367 -7.82 -6.57 -34.19
CA ASP A 367 -6.68 -7.36 -34.69
C ASP A 367 -5.51 -7.33 -33.70
N ALA A 368 -5.35 -8.43 -32.96
CA ALA A 368 -4.25 -8.59 -32.01
C ALA A 368 -2.86 -8.40 -32.65
N ALA A 369 -2.69 -8.75 -33.93
CA ALA A 369 -1.39 -8.61 -34.61
C ALA A 369 -0.99 -7.14 -34.84
N GLU A 370 -1.98 -6.23 -34.94
CA GLU A 370 -1.72 -4.79 -35.04
C GLU A 370 -1.46 -4.16 -33.65
N ILE A 371 -2.02 -4.75 -32.60
CA ILE A 371 -1.90 -4.26 -31.21
C ILE A 371 -0.58 -4.69 -30.55
N GLU A 372 -0.10 -5.91 -30.82
CA GLU A 372 1.11 -6.46 -30.19
C GLU A 372 2.34 -5.54 -30.32
N PRO A 373 2.66 -4.95 -31.48
CA PRO A 373 3.78 -4.03 -31.61
C PRO A 373 3.59 -2.74 -30.80
N LEU A 374 2.34 -2.26 -30.65
CA LEU A 374 2.04 -1.05 -29.87
C LEU A 374 2.28 -1.31 -28.38
N VAL A 375 1.78 -2.43 -27.87
CA VAL A 375 2.01 -2.89 -26.49
C VAL A 375 3.51 -3.08 -26.22
N ALA A 376 4.22 -3.72 -27.14
CA ALA A 376 5.66 -3.94 -27.00
C ALA A 376 6.45 -2.63 -26.92
N ARG A 377 6.06 -1.60 -27.70
CA ARG A 377 6.67 -0.26 -27.60
C ARG A 377 6.45 0.39 -26.23
N VAL A 378 5.24 0.33 -25.68
CA VAL A 378 4.98 0.87 -24.33
C VAL A 378 5.84 0.17 -23.28
N VAL A 379 5.98 -1.16 -23.35
CA VAL A 379 6.84 -1.92 -22.43
C VAL A 379 8.30 -1.49 -22.56
N ASP A 380 8.83 -1.47 -23.79
CA ASP A 380 10.23 -1.10 -24.05
C ASP A 380 10.52 0.33 -23.59
N GLU A 381 9.66 1.30 -23.91
CA GLU A 381 9.80 2.69 -23.44
C GLU A 381 9.85 2.76 -21.91
N ARG A 382 9.00 2.00 -21.21
CA ARG A 382 8.99 2.01 -19.74
C ARG A 382 10.20 1.34 -19.12
N LEU A 383 10.78 0.33 -19.75
CA LEU A 383 12.03 -0.30 -19.33
C LEU A 383 13.23 0.60 -19.62
N ASP A 384 13.25 1.29 -20.75
CA ASP A 384 14.32 2.24 -21.10
C ASP A 384 14.31 3.47 -20.15
N HIS A 385 13.14 3.85 -19.63
CA HIS A 385 12.95 4.91 -18.64
C HIS A 385 12.88 4.41 -17.18
N LEU A 386 13.50 3.25 -16.88
CA LEU A 386 13.49 2.68 -15.52
C LEU A 386 14.25 3.53 -14.50
N ALA A 387 15.28 4.27 -14.94
CA ALA A 387 16.05 5.17 -14.09
C ALA A 387 15.15 6.26 -13.47
N ASP A 388 14.23 6.82 -14.25
CA ASP A 388 13.29 7.85 -13.78
C ASP A 388 12.39 7.30 -12.65
N LEU A 389 11.93 6.05 -12.78
CA LEU A 389 11.16 5.38 -11.73
C LEU A 389 12.03 5.14 -10.47
N THR A 390 13.28 4.72 -10.66
CA THR A 390 14.21 4.50 -9.56
C THR A 390 14.46 5.79 -8.77
N ASP A 391 14.70 6.90 -9.47
CA ASP A 391 14.88 8.23 -8.86
C ASP A 391 13.62 8.70 -8.12
N GLN A 392 12.44 8.45 -8.69
CA GLN A 392 11.17 8.70 -8.01
C GLN A 392 11.06 7.87 -6.72
N LEU A 393 11.37 6.58 -6.77
CA LEU A 393 11.30 5.70 -5.59
C LEU A 393 12.36 6.06 -4.52
N ILE A 394 13.52 6.59 -4.92
CA ILE A 394 14.55 7.10 -3.99
C ILE A 394 14.07 8.37 -3.28
N THR A 395 13.35 9.24 -3.98
CA THR A 395 13.00 10.57 -3.47
C THR A 395 11.63 10.61 -2.78
N GLN A 396 10.67 9.85 -3.27
CA GLN A 396 9.26 9.91 -2.88
C GLN A 396 8.73 8.57 -2.33
N GLY A 397 9.44 7.47 -2.57
CA GLY A 397 8.96 6.13 -2.25
C GLY A 397 7.88 5.63 -3.21
N ILE A 398 7.19 4.56 -2.82
CA ILE A 398 6.07 3.99 -3.59
C ILE A 398 4.95 5.03 -3.71
N PRO A 399 4.48 5.36 -4.93
CA PRO A 399 3.37 6.28 -5.10
C PRO A 399 2.12 5.77 -4.37
N THR A 400 1.54 6.61 -3.51
CA THR A 400 0.21 6.34 -2.96
C THR A 400 -0.83 6.54 -4.06
N PRO A 401 -1.81 5.63 -4.21
CA PRO A 401 -2.92 5.83 -5.14
C PRO A 401 -3.56 7.20 -4.89
N ALA A 402 -3.68 8.01 -5.93
CA ALA A 402 -4.17 9.38 -5.82
C ALA A 402 -5.55 9.39 -5.12
N THR A 403 -5.76 10.38 -4.25
CA THR A 403 -7.10 10.73 -3.79
C THR A 403 -7.85 11.34 -4.98
N SER A 404 -8.93 10.71 -5.42
CA SER A 404 -9.92 11.36 -6.30
C SER A 404 -10.75 12.38 -5.49
N ALA A 405 -10.05 13.36 -4.92
CA ALA A 405 -10.63 14.46 -4.15
C ALA A 405 -10.07 15.78 -4.67
N THR A 406 -10.69 16.27 -5.74
CA THR A 406 -10.86 17.71 -5.97
C THR A 406 -12.19 18.14 -5.40
#